data_AF-A0A7Y5KSY3-F1
#
_entry.id   AF-A0A7Y5KSY3-F1
#
_cell.length_a   1.000
_cell.length_b   1.000
_cell.length_c   1.000
_cell.angle_alpha   90.00
_cell.angle_beta   90.00
_cell.angle_gamma   90.00
#
_symmetry.space_group_name_H-M   'P 1'
#
loop_
_entity.id
_entity.type
_entity.pdbx_description
1 polymer ?
#
loop_
_entity_poly.entity_id
_entity_poly.type
_entity_poly.pdbx_seq_one_letter_code
_entity_poly.pdbx_strand_id
1 'polypeptide(L)'
;MIASPVRALTVVGLAGLFATIISAAACGDSGTSTDDDSPPPNTCDGGVIVDGVCEGKCTPDKCLEGNVCVGNRCMLQCTTNTECHSPAQGNPDLQSCEPNRADSETGLNDGESVSVCTEVKLALNFAKPCPGGNECDDAGNPADSACPDGSPCTDGEGGENCSAAECRPLICKTTGEGDADAYCTTNDCTEDAHCGPGMYCGIARAPNPICGNEDKCNPNFCDDSLPCIAPADFNKDGATYQEGPIALLRNQCLKREPCAPCEDNADCSVRPDMACVTLGEEHVCAKTCADDDDCPNDFFCVVDAGFCVPRSGQCKPPPTDNFCYSCLNDLDCGNASNAIACVETNAGQRACFDNSFPDTCTTDDDCPESPSGKHGECLDEQEGVDPSSGAYHRCYLPFFPGPGSFECWQD
;
A
#
# COMPACT_ATOMS: atom_id res chain seq x y z
N MET A 1 16.08 0.77 42.85
CA MET A 1 15.99 -0.60 43.41
C MET A 1 14.53 -0.89 43.70
N ILE A 2 13.78 -1.33 42.70
CA ILE A 2 12.40 -1.78 42.82
C ILE A 2 12.34 -3.07 42.01
N ALA A 3 12.03 -4.18 42.69
CA ALA A 3 12.00 -5.52 42.13
C ALA A 3 10.61 -5.79 41.55
N SER A 4 10.55 -6.17 40.28
CA SER A 4 9.34 -6.72 39.64
C SER A 4 9.40 -8.26 39.64
N PRO A 5 8.28 -8.96 39.88
CA PRO A 5 8.25 -10.41 39.96
C PRO A 5 8.11 -11.08 38.58
N VAL A 6 8.88 -12.15 38.42
CA VAL A 6 8.84 -13.12 37.32
C VAL A 6 7.50 -13.87 37.33
N ARG A 7 6.77 -13.86 36.21
CA ARG A 7 5.65 -14.78 35.96
C ARG A 7 6.15 -15.94 35.11
N ALA A 8 6.16 -17.12 35.72
CA ALA A 8 6.26 -18.39 35.03
C ALA A 8 4.94 -18.70 34.33
N LEU A 9 4.98 -19.07 33.05
CA LEU A 9 3.84 -19.68 32.36
C LEU A 9 4.17 -21.11 31.95
N THR A 10 3.22 -21.96 32.28
CA THR A 10 3.23 -23.42 32.25
C THR A 10 3.06 -23.96 30.83
N VAL A 11 3.94 -24.87 30.42
CA VAL A 11 3.79 -25.69 29.21
C VAL A 11 2.80 -26.82 29.52
N VAL A 12 1.66 -26.86 28.82
CA VAL A 12 0.76 -28.01 28.80
C VAL A 12 0.81 -28.61 27.39
N GLY A 13 1.45 -29.77 27.28
CA GLY A 13 1.42 -30.59 26.08
C GLY A 13 0.09 -31.34 25.96
N LEU A 14 -0.44 -31.41 24.73
CA LEU A 14 -1.46 -32.38 24.37
C LEU A 14 -0.97 -33.15 23.14
N ALA A 15 -0.64 -34.42 23.36
CA ALA A 15 -0.46 -35.42 22.32
C ALA A 15 -1.85 -35.96 21.93
N GLY A 16 -2.22 -35.84 20.66
CA GLY A 16 -3.44 -36.41 20.09
C GLY A 16 -3.13 -37.23 18.85
N LEU A 17 -3.20 -38.55 19.01
CA LEU A 17 -3.21 -39.59 17.98
C LEU A 17 -4.48 -39.49 17.09
N PHE A 18 -4.53 -40.34 16.04
CA PHE A 18 -5.65 -40.70 15.13
C PHE A 18 -5.61 -39.97 13.76
N ALA A 19 -5.85 -40.60 12.61
CA ALA A 19 -5.90 -42.00 12.18
C ALA A 19 -5.79 -42.03 10.66
N THR A 20 -5.06 -42.99 10.11
CA THR A 20 -4.99 -43.31 8.68
C THR A 20 -6.28 -43.98 8.21
N ILE A 21 -6.91 -43.45 7.17
CA ILE A 21 -7.93 -44.18 6.39
C ILE A 21 -7.39 -44.36 4.97
N ILE A 22 -7.09 -45.62 4.66
CA ILE A 22 -6.82 -46.14 3.32
C ILE A 22 -8.17 -46.50 2.71
N SER A 23 -8.52 -45.91 1.57
CA SER A 23 -9.62 -46.35 0.72
C SER A 23 -9.10 -46.62 -0.68
N ALA A 24 -8.97 -47.90 -1.00
CA ALA A 24 -8.78 -48.40 -2.35
C ALA A 24 -10.10 -48.98 -2.85
N ALA A 25 -10.55 -48.52 -4.02
CA ALA A 25 -11.50 -49.16 -4.92
C ALA A 25 -11.57 -48.29 -6.18
N ALA A 26 -11.75 -48.74 -7.41
CA ALA A 26 -11.66 -50.01 -8.12
C ALA A 26 -11.95 -49.65 -9.59
N CYS A 27 -11.53 -50.53 -10.50
CA CYS A 27 -11.59 -50.43 -11.97
C CYS A 27 -12.92 -49.99 -12.62
N GLY A 28 -12.82 -49.34 -13.78
CA GLY A 28 -13.83 -49.27 -14.84
C GLY A 28 -13.15 -48.78 -16.13
N ASP A 29 -12.51 -49.68 -16.87
CA ASP A 29 -13.02 -50.45 -18.03
C ASP A 29 -13.22 -49.60 -19.30
N SER A 30 -12.50 -50.02 -20.33
CA SER A 30 -12.27 -49.33 -21.59
C SER A 30 -13.29 -49.80 -22.61
N GLY A 31 -14.38 -49.04 -22.79
CA GLY A 31 -15.35 -49.27 -23.85
C GLY A 31 -15.00 -48.48 -25.11
N THR A 32 -14.34 -49.11 -26.08
CA THR A 32 -14.30 -48.63 -27.47
C THR A 32 -15.57 -49.09 -28.18
N SER A 33 -16.54 -48.19 -28.38
CA SER A 33 -17.67 -48.40 -29.29
C SER A 33 -17.63 -47.33 -30.37
N THR A 34 -17.38 -47.80 -31.58
CA THR A 34 -17.52 -47.12 -32.86
C THR A 34 -19.01 -46.87 -33.17
N ASP A 35 -19.26 -45.76 -33.85
CA ASP A 35 -20.47 -45.41 -34.62
C ASP A 35 -21.74 -45.12 -33.81
N ASP A 36 -21.97 -43.83 -33.50
CA ASP A 36 -23.34 -43.31 -33.36
C ASP A 36 -23.39 -41.83 -33.73
N ASP A 37 -24.42 -41.48 -34.51
CA ASP A 37 -24.88 -40.14 -34.92
C ASP A 37 -25.16 -39.26 -33.69
N SER A 38 -24.10 -38.92 -32.97
CA SER A 38 -24.17 -38.10 -31.76
C SER A 38 -24.48 -36.66 -32.18
N PRO A 39 -25.48 -36.00 -31.57
CA PRO A 39 -25.67 -34.56 -31.73
C PRO A 39 -24.33 -33.86 -31.46
N PRO A 40 -24.04 -32.73 -32.14
CA PRO A 40 -22.73 -32.08 -32.04
C PRO A 40 -22.34 -31.97 -30.55
N PRO A 41 -21.11 -32.38 -30.16
CA PRO A 41 -20.69 -32.65 -28.78
C PRO A 41 -20.70 -31.46 -27.80
N ASN A 42 -21.45 -30.39 -28.10
CA ASN A 42 -21.51 -29.13 -27.39
C ASN A 42 -22.87 -28.86 -26.73
N THR A 43 -23.77 -29.85 -26.64
CA THR A 43 -25.06 -29.65 -25.93
C THR A 43 -24.92 -30.05 -24.46
N CYS A 44 -24.52 -29.08 -23.64
CA CYS A 44 -24.54 -29.19 -22.17
C CYS A 44 -25.99 -29.01 -21.68
N ASP A 45 -26.79 -30.06 -21.77
CA ASP A 45 -28.22 -30.00 -21.46
C ASP A 45 -28.45 -29.67 -19.97
N GLY A 46 -28.98 -28.48 -19.71
CA GLY A 46 -29.23 -27.96 -18.35
C GLY A 46 -27.99 -27.43 -17.61
N GLY A 47 -26.86 -27.31 -18.29
CA GLY A 47 -25.62 -26.76 -17.75
C GLY A 47 -25.05 -25.63 -18.60
N VAL A 48 -23.83 -25.20 -18.27
CA VAL A 48 -23.04 -24.27 -19.07
C VAL A 48 -21.64 -24.85 -19.29
N ILE A 49 -21.04 -24.55 -20.45
CA ILE A 49 -19.68 -24.98 -20.76
C ILE A 49 -18.71 -23.95 -20.20
N VAL A 50 -17.90 -24.36 -19.22
CA VAL A 50 -16.82 -23.55 -18.62
C VAL A 50 -15.51 -24.27 -18.93
N ASP A 51 -14.59 -23.60 -19.60
CA ASP A 51 -13.29 -24.15 -20.00
C ASP A 51 -13.36 -25.51 -20.74
N GLY A 52 -14.40 -25.70 -21.55
CA GLY A 52 -14.63 -26.93 -22.31
C GLY A 52 -15.23 -28.09 -21.50
N VAL A 53 -15.53 -27.88 -20.22
CA VAL A 53 -16.22 -28.84 -19.35
C VAL A 53 -17.68 -28.42 -19.19
N CYS A 54 -18.61 -29.36 -19.38
CA CYS A 54 -20.02 -29.14 -19.10
C CYS A 54 -20.27 -29.21 -17.60
N GLU A 55 -20.67 -28.09 -17.01
CA GLU A 55 -20.91 -27.95 -15.57
C GLU A 55 -22.37 -27.64 -15.30
N GLY A 56 -22.86 -28.07 -14.14
CA GLY A 56 -24.21 -27.71 -13.70
C GLY A 56 -24.34 -26.21 -13.57
N LYS A 57 -25.46 -25.65 -14.05
CA LYS A 57 -25.70 -24.22 -13.96
C LYS A 57 -25.78 -23.77 -12.50
N CYS A 58 -25.01 -22.73 -12.17
CA CYS A 58 -25.07 -22.01 -10.92
C CYS A 58 -26.42 -21.29 -10.85
N THR A 59 -27.11 -21.47 -9.73
CA THR A 59 -28.35 -20.76 -9.43
C THR A 59 -28.24 -20.19 -8.03
N PRO A 60 -28.76 -18.97 -7.78
CA PRO A 60 -28.59 -18.31 -6.48
C PRO A 60 -29.03 -19.15 -5.28
N ASP A 61 -30.04 -20.02 -5.45
CA ASP A 61 -30.55 -20.94 -4.42
C ASP A 61 -29.59 -22.08 -4.04
N LYS A 62 -28.55 -22.31 -4.85
CA LYS A 62 -27.50 -23.32 -4.58
C LYS A 62 -26.25 -22.72 -3.97
N CYS A 63 -26.09 -21.40 -4.03
CA CYS A 63 -25.01 -20.73 -3.34
C CYS A 63 -25.30 -20.65 -1.84
N LEU A 64 -24.24 -20.65 -1.04
CA LEU A 64 -24.37 -20.36 0.39
C LEU A 64 -24.88 -18.93 0.57
N GLU A 65 -25.55 -18.66 1.70
CA GLU A 65 -26.01 -17.32 2.04
C GLU A 65 -24.82 -16.34 2.04
N GLY A 66 -24.99 -15.19 1.37
CA GLY A 66 -23.92 -14.21 1.14
C GLY A 66 -23.11 -14.43 -0.15
N ASN A 67 -23.33 -15.52 -0.90
CA ASN A 67 -22.68 -15.74 -2.18
C ASN A 67 -23.62 -15.46 -3.36
N VAL A 68 -23.04 -15.03 -4.48
CA VAL A 68 -23.74 -14.78 -5.75
C VAL A 68 -23.08 -15.59 -6.88
N CYS A 69 -23.88 -16.03 -7.85
CA CYS A 69 -23.36 -16.71 -9.03
C CYS A 69 -22.67 -15.71 -9.96
N VAL A 70 -21.39 -15.92 -10.22
CA VAL A 70 -20.56 -15.18 -11.17
C VAL A 70 -19.71 -16.20 -11.92
N GLY A 71 -19.88 -16.29 -13.24
CA GLY A 71 -19.08 -17.12 -14.12
C GLY A 71 -19.34 -18.60 -13.87
N ASN A 72 -20.59 -18.96 -13.54
CA ASN A 72 -21.00 -20.28 -13.11
C ASN A 72 -20.32 -20.77 -11.81
N ARG A 73 -19.88 -19.85 -10.96
CA ARG A 73 -19.26 -20.11 -9.64
C ARG A 73 -19.97 -19.31 -8.56
N CYS A 74 -20.14 -19.89 -7.38
CA CYS A 74 -20.63 -19.16 -6.22
C CYS A 74 -19.47 -18.36 -5.61
N MET A 75 -19.47 -17.05 -5.83
CA MET A 75 -18.47 -16.12 -5.29
C MET A 75 -19.03 -15.41 -4.06
N LEU A 76 -18.20 -15.13 -3.06
CA LEU A 76 -18.62 -14.36 -1.89
C LEU A 76 -18.94 -12.93 -2.32
N GLN A 77 -20.17 -12.47 -2.11
CA GLN A 77 -20.53 -11.08 -2.34
C GLN A 77 -19.91 -10.21 -1.24
N CYS A 78 -19.40 -9.05 -1.62
CA CYS A 78 -18.73 -8.15 -0.70
C CYS A 78 -19.15 -6.70 -0.94
N THR A 79 -19.00 -5.87 0.08
CA THR A 79 -19.12 -4.41 -0.02
C THR A 79 -17.75 -3.74 0.11
N THR A 80 -16.87 -4.33 0.92
CA THR A 80 -15.51 -3.84 1.20
C THR A 80 -14.47 -4.96 1.08
N ASN A 81 -13.20 -4.58 0.90
CA ASN A 81 -12.08 -5.53 0.88
C ASN A 81 -11.91 -6.28 2.22
N THR A 82 -12.38 -5.72 3.33
CA THR A 82 -12.33 -6.39 4.65
C THR A 82 -13.18 -7.64 4.74
N GLU A 83 -14.21 -7.77 3.87
CA GLU A 83 -15.09 -8.94 3.79
C GLU A 83 -14.46 -10.09 3.00
N CYS A 84 -13.38 -9.82 2.27
CA CYS A 84 -12.67 -10.79 1.45
C CYS A 84 -11.50 -11.41 2.21
N HIS A 85 -11.09 -12.61 1.79
CA HIS A 85 -9.94 -13.28 2.37
C HIS A 85 -8.65 -12.48 2.18
N SER A 86 -7.82 -12.39 3.21
CA SER A 86 -6.49 -11.78 3.10
C SER A 86 -5.44 -12.48 3.96
N PRO A 87 -4.14 -12.37 3.60
CA PRO A 87 -3.01 -12.82 4.43
C PRO A 87 -3.04 -12.21 5.83
N ALA A 88 -3.47 -10.96 5.95
CA ALA A 88 -3.62 -10.29 7.25
C ALA A 88 -4.64 -10.98 8.17
N GLN A 89 -5.64 -11.67 7.61
CA GLN A 89 -6.65 -12.45 8.34
C GLN A 89 -6.27 -13.93 8.49
N GLY A 90 -5.06 -14.32 8.08
CA GLY A 90 -4.57 -15.70 8.17
C GLY A 90 -5.01 -16.61 7.02
N ASN A 91 -5.55 -16.07 5.92
CA ASN A 91 -5.80 -16.82 4.70
C ASN A 91 -4.56 -16.73 3.77
N PRO A 92 -4.03 -17.84 3.22
CA PRO A 92 -2.91 -17.76 2.27
C PRO A 92 -3.22 -16.96 0.99
N ASP A 93 -4.48 -16.85 0.61
CA ASP A 93 -4.93 -16.19 -0.61
C ASP A 93 -5.32 -14.73 -0.30
N LEU A 94 -4.85 -13.78 -1.12
CA LEU A 94 -5.44 -12.44 -1.14
C LEU A 94 -6.66 -12.46 -2.07
N GLN A 95 -7.77 -11.93 -1.58
CA GLN A 95 -8.94 -11.61 -2.37
C GLN A 95 -9.24 -10.11 -2.25
N SER A 96 -9.71 -9.51 -3.34
CA SER A 96 -10.19 -8.13 -3.40
C SER A 96 -11.66 -8.12 -3.77
N CYS A 97 -12.38 -7.11 -3.28
CA CYS A 97 -13.78 -6.87 -3.54
C CYS A 97 -13.93 -6.14 -4.88
N GLU A 98 -14.01 -6.93 -5.95
CA GLU A 98 -13.99 -6.42 -7.32
C GLU A 98 -15.40 -6.33 -7.92
N PRO A 99 -15.69 -5.28 -8.71
CA PRO A 99 -16.91 -5.23 -9.51
C PRO A 99 -16.93 -6.38 -10.53
N ASN A 100 -18.03 -7.10 -10.58
CA ASN A 100 -18.29 -8.16 -11.54
C ASN A 100 -19.76 -8.12 -11.99
N ARG A 101 -20.16 -9.10 -12.79
CA ARG A 101 -21.53 -9.25 -13.30
C ARG A 101 -22.10 -10.55 -12.78
N ALA A 102 -23.24 -10.49 -12.11
CA ALA A 102 -23.95 -11.70 -11.73
C ALA A 102 -24.34 -12.51 -12.98
N ASP A 103 -24.42 -13.82 -12.85
CA ASP A 103 -24.94 -14.67 -13.90
C ASP A 103 -26.44 -14.42 -14.10
N SER A 104 -26.87 -14.16 -15.34
CA SER A 104 -28.30 -14.09 -15.66
C SER A 104 -28.91 -15.50 -15.81
N GLU A 105 -30.14 -15.56 -16.35
CA GLU A 105 -30.76 -16.82 -16.77
C GLU A 105 -29.95 -17.59 -17.84
N THR A 106 -28.96 -16.97 -18.48
CA THR A 106 -28.04 -17.64 -19.41
C THR A 106 -26.86 -18.32 -18.71
N GLY A 107 -26.53 -17.93 -17.46
CA GLY A 107 -25.36 -18.42 -16.73
C GLY A 107 -24.03 -17.81 -17.19
N LEU A 108 -24.05 -16.60 -17.77
CA LEU A 108 -22.90 -16.03 -18.46
C LEU A 108 -22.61 -14.56 -18.06
N ASN A 109 -22.25 -14.24 -16.80
CA ASN A 109 -21.68 -12.94 -16.38
C ASN A 109 -22.29 -11.69 -17.06
N ASP A 110 -23.60 -11.69 -17.27
CA ASP A 110 -24.33 -10.74 -18.12
C ASP A 110 -25.50 -10.08 -17.38
N GLY A 111 -25.60 -10.32 -16.07
CA GLY A 111 -26.60 -9.76 -15.19
C GLY A 111 -26.24 -8.40 -14.60
N GLU A 112 -26.78 -8.14 -13.42
CA GLU A 112 -26.53 -6.90 -12.68
C GLU A 112 -25.09 -6.82 -12.18
N SER A 113 -24.59 -5.59 -12.02
CA SER A 113 -23.28 -5.36 -11.43
C SER A 113 -23.33 -5.71 -9.94
N VAL A 114 -22.42 -6.57 -9.51
CA VAL A 114 -22.26 -7.01 -8.12
C VAL A 114 -20.77 -6.93 -7.77
N SER A 115 -20.43 -6.64 -6.52
CA SER A 115 -19.04 -6.75 -6.07
C SER A 115 -18.82 -8.11 -5.41
N VAL A 116 -17.75 -8.80 -5.79
CA VAL A 116 -17.44 -10.14 -5.28
C VAL A 116 -15.96 -10.28 -4.93
N CYS A 117 -15.68 -11.09 -3.91
CA CYS A 117 -14.32 -11.44 -3.53
C CYS A 117 -13.69 -12.30 -4.62
N THR A 118 -12.74 -11.71 -5.34
CA THR A 118 -11.99 -12.36 -6.41
C THR A 118 -10.57 -12.58 -5.92
N GLU A 119 -10.00 -13.76 -6.16
CA GLU A 119 -8.58 -14.02 -5.89
C GLU A 119 -7.72 -13.00 -6.63
N VAL A 120 -7.01 -12.20 -5.86
CA VAL A 120 -5.92 -11.37 -6.35
C VAL A 120 -4.68 -12.24 -6.21
N LYS A 121 -4.03 -12.51 -7.33
CA LYS A 121 -2.71 -13.10 -7.31
C LYS A 121 -1.73 -12.07 -6.77
N LEU A 122 -1.62 -11.92 -5.45
CA LEU A 122 -0.35 -11.46 -4.91
C LEU A 122 0.61 -12.60 -5.06
N ALA A 123 1.68 -12.37 -5.81
CA ALA A 123 2.75 -13.30 -5.77
C ALA A 123 3.36 -13.36 -4.37
N LEU A 124 3.79 -14.57 -4.02
CA LEU A 124 4.12 -15.09 -2.69
C LEU A 124 5.07 -14.22 -1.85
N ASN A 125 5.72 -13.20 -2.44
CA ASN A 125 6.69 -12.36 -1.77
C ASN A 125 6.34 -10.86 -1.78
N PHE A 126 5.36 -10.35 -2.53
CA PHE A 126 5.06 -8.90 -2.46
C PHE A 126 4.33 -8.55 -1.17
N ALA A 127 4.69 -7.39 -0.60
CA ALA A 127 4.18 -6.89 0.68
C ALA A 127 4.44 -7.83 1.87
N LYS A 128 5.15 -8.96 1.67
CA LYS A 128 5.58 -9.89 2.71
C LYS A 128 6.44 -9.13 3.71
N PRO A 129 6.15 -9.22 5.02
CA PRO A 129 6.98 -8.61 6.05
C PRO A 129 8.42 -9.14 6.00
N CYS A 130 9.41 -8.24 6.09
CA CYS A 130 10.84 -8.58 6.08
C CYS A 130 11.61 -7.84 7.21
N PRO A 131 11.29 -8.14 8.49
CA PRO A 131 11.82 -7.37 9.63
C PRO A 131 13.35 -7.47 9.81
N GLY A 132 13.98 -8.51 9.27
CA GLY A 132 15.43 -8.73 9.24
C GLY A 132 16.13 -8.14 8.02
N GLY A 133 15.37 -7.56 7.08
CA GLY A 133 15.91 -6.83 5.92
C GLY A 133 16.30 -7.70 4.73
N ASN A 134 16.18 -9.03 4.81
CA ASN A 134 16.68 -9.95 3.79
C ASN A 134 15.74 -11.14 3.50
N GLU A 135 14.54 -11.14 4.05
CA GLU A 135 13.56 -12.23 3.90
C GLU A 135 12.83 -12.23 2.54
N CYS A 136 13.17 -11.29 1.67
CA CYS A 136 12.70 -11.26 0.29
C CYS A 136 13.42 -12.28 -0.59
N ASP A 137 14.64 -12.68 -0.18
CA ASP A 137 15.55 -13.53 -0.94
C ASP A 137 15.59 -14.97 -0.37
N ASP A 138 14.47 -15.45 0.20
CA ASP A 138 14.44 -16.71 0.95
C ASP A 138 15.06 -17.86 0.14
N ALA A 139 16.16 -18.42 0.67
CA ALA A 139 17.13 -19.35 0.06
C ALA A 139 16.59 -20.69 -0.50
N GLY A 140 15.27 -20.86 -0.58
CA GLY A 140 14.59 -21.99 -1.18
C GLY A 140 13.67 -21.63 -2.36
N ASN A 141 13.46 -20.35 -2.67
CA ASN A 141 12.68 -19.91 -3.82
C ASN A 141 13.61 -19.16 -4.80
N PRO A 142 13.88 -19.67 -6.00
CA PRO A 142 14.88 -19.11 -6.93
C PRO A 142 14.51 -17.76 -7.55
N ALA A 143 13.43 -17.12 -7.10
CA ALA A 143 12.95 -15.87 -7.63
C ALA A 143 13.32 -14.72 -6.69
N ASP A 144 14.60 -14.36 -6.71
CA ASP A 144 15.10 -13.06 -6.20
C ASP A 144 14.53 -11.90 -7.02
N SER A 145 13.79 -12.20 -8.09
CA SER A 145 13.14 -11.26 -8.99
C SER A 145 11.70 -11.67 -9.29
N ALA A 146 10.87 -10.67 -9.57
CA ALA A 146 9.48 -10.86 -9.95
C ALA A 146 9.07 -9.97 -11.12
N CYS A 147 8.12 -10.47 -11.90
CA CYS A 147 7.39 -9.73 -12.91
C CYS A 147 6.41 -8.73 -12.26
N PRO A 148 5.86 -7.74 -13.00
CA PRO A 148 4.85 -6.82 -12.46
C PRO A 148 3.53 -7.47 -12.01
N ASP A 149 3.15 -8.58 -12.63
CA ASP A 149 2.03 -9.41 -12.16
C ASP A 149 2.37 -10.21 -10.88
N GLY A 150 3.60 -10.05 -10.42
CA GLY A 150 4.21 -10.70 -9.30
C GLY A 150 4.85 -12.06 -9.60
N SER A 151 4.56 -12.67 -10.76
CA SER A 151 5.05 -14.01 -11.07
C SER A 151 6.58 -14.11 -10.98
N PRO A 152 7.13 -15.25 -10.52
CA PRO A 152 8.57 -15.42 -10.40
C PRO A 152 9.24 -15.30 -11.77
N CYS A 153 10.40 -14.68 -11.80
CA CYS A 153 11.21 -14.53 -13.01
C CYS A 153 12.70 -14.60 -12.68
N THR A 154 13.52 -14.83 -13.71
CA THR A 154 14.98 -14.84 -13.58
C THR A 154 15.54 -13.53 -14.12
N ASP A 155 16.35 -12.83 -13.33
CA ASP A 155 16.99 -11.57 -13.73
C ASP A 155 17.74 -11.74 -15.07
N GLY A 156 17.50 -10.82 -15.99
CA GLY A 156 18.07 -10.86 -17.35
C GLY A 156 17.48 -11.91 -18.31
N GLU A 157 16.61 -12.82 -17.85
CA GLU A 157 15.97 -13.83 -18.70
C GLU A 157 14.45 -13.63 -18.83
N GLY A 158 13.79 -13.08 -17.81
CA GLY A 158 12.34 -12.87 -17.78
C GLY A 158 11.61 -14.03 -17.11
N GLY A 159 10.29 -14.08 -17.32
CA GLY A 159 9.40 -15.12 -16.78
C GLY A 159 8.39 -15.59 -17.82
N GLU A 160 7.43 -16.42 -17.40
CA GLU A 160 6.33 -16.86 -18.27
C GLU A 160 5.44 -15.67 -18.69
N ASN A 161 5.28 -14.69 -17.79
CA ASN A 161 4.35 -13.57 -17.97
C ASN A 161 5.04 -12.22 -18.21
N CYS A 162 6.37 -12.17 -18.24
CA CYS A 162 7.08 -10.92 -18.49
C CYS A 162 8.44 -11.13 -19.19
N SER A 163 8.89 -10.09 -19.87
CA SER A 163 10.21 -10.04 -20.50
C SER A 163 11.34 -9.90 -19.48
N ALA A 164 12.58 -10.16 -19.92
CA ALA A 164 13.78 -9.92 -19.14
C ALA A 164 13.90 -8.48 -18.58
N ALA A 165 13.35 -7.49 -19.28
CA ALA A 165 13.41 -6.09 -18.86
C ALA A 165 12.36 -5.73 -17.80
N GLU A 166 11.27 -6.49 -17.74
CA GLU A 166 10.18 -6.32 -16.76
C GLU A 166 10.43 -7.12 -15.48
N CYS A 167 11.30 -8.13 -15.55
CA CYS A 167 11.76 -8.88 -14.40
C CYS A 167 12.68 -8.03 -13.51
N ARG A 168 12.24 -7.71 -12.30
CA ARG A 168 12.97 -6.83 -11.38
C ARG A 168 13.30 -7.54 -10.07
N PRO A 169 14.47 -7.27 -9.47
CA PRO A 169 14.81 -7.87 -8.19
C PRO A 169 13.86 -7.39 -7.09
N LEU A 170 13.52 -8.31 -6.18
CA LEU A 170 12.83 -7.99 -4.95
C LEU A 170 13.83 -7.43 -3.94
N ILE A 171 13.40 -6.43 -3.19
CA ILE A 171 14.17 -5.82 -2.12
C ILE A 171 13.27 -5.69 -0.89
N CYS A 172 13.88 -5.79 0.29
CA CYS A 172 13.21 -5.42 1.52
C CYS A 172 13.24 -3.90 1.67
N LYS A 173 12.08 -3.27 1.62
CA LYS A 173 11.92 -1.87 2.00
C LYS A 173 11.82 -1.81 3.52
N THR A 174 12.82 -1.22 4.17
CA THR A 174 12.94 -1.13 5.63
C THR A 174 13.70 0.14 6.04
N THR A 175 13.43 0.61 7.26
CA THR A 175 14.19 1.65 7.97
C THR A 175 15.30 1.09 8.86
N GLY A 176 15.37 -0.25 9.02
CA GLY A 176 16.40 -0.92 9.81
C GLY A 176 15.98 -2.31 10.32
N GLU A 177 16.89 -2.98 11.02
CA GLU A 177 16.59 -4.26 11.68
C GLU A 177 15.50 -4.07 12.73
N GLY A 178 14.44 -4.89 12.65
CA GLY A 178 13.29 -4.84 13.54
C GLY A 178 12.20 -3.85 13.13
N ASP A 179 12.30 -3.26 11.94
CA ASP A 179 11.22 -2.46 11.36
C ASP A 179 9.98 -3.35 11.14
N ALA A 180 8.93 -3.07 11.89
CA ALA A 180 7.68 -3.83 11.85
C ALA A 180 6.88 -3.56 10.56
N ASP A 181 7.16 -2.44 9.90
CA ASP A 181 6.49 -2.03 8.67
C ASP A 181 7.25 -2.48 7.43
N ALA A 182 8.45 -3.06 7.60
CA ALA A 182 9.29 -3.53 6.51
C ALA A 182 8.59 -4.53 5.60
N TYR A 183 8.78 -4.39 4.29
CA TYR A 183 8.11 -5.25 3.31
C TYR A 183 8.89 -5.45 2.02
N CYS A 184 8.68 -6.60 1.41
CA CYS A 184 9.26 -6.93 0.12
C CYS A 184 8.54 -6.22 -1.03
N THR A 185 9.30 -5.64 -1.95
CA THR A 185 8.84 -4.88 -3.12
C THR A 185 9.84 -5.00 -4.27
N THR A 186 9.49 -4.62 -5.49
CA THR A 186 10.46 -4.54 -6.60
C THR A 186 11.36 -3.32 -6.46
N ASN A 187 12.62 -3.46 -6.89
CA ASN A 187 13.56 -2.35 -6.93
C ASN A 187 13.28 -1.40 -8.09
N ASP A 188 13.19 -0.10 -7.77
CA ASP A 188 12.93 1.00 -8.70
C ASP A 188 11.64 0.87 -9.52
N CYS A 189 11.15 2.00 -10.01
CA CYS A 189 10.05 2.06 -10.95
C CYS A 189 10.07 3.37 -11.72
N THR A 190 9.34 3.42 -12.82
CA THR A 190 9.05 4.68 -13.54
C THR A 190 7.56 4.93 -13.70
N GLU A 191 6.75 3.89 -13.51
CA GLU A 191 5.29 3.87 -13.60
C GLU A 191 4.78 2.71 -12.74
N ASP A 192 3.50 2.75 -12.36
CA ASP A 192 2.87 1.76 -11.48
C ASP A 192 2.94 0.34 -12.04
N ALA A 193 2.90 0.20 -13.37
CA ALA A 193 3.03 -1.09 -14.07
C ALA A 193 4.40 -1.75 -13.93
N HIS A 194 5.39 -1.09 -13.31
CA HIS A 194 6.67 -1.71 -12.94
C HIS A 194 6.68 -2.29 -11.52
N CYS A 195 5.65 -2.00 -10.74
CA CYS A 195 5.51 -2.47 -9.38
C CYS A 195 4.68 -3.73 -9.31
N GLY A 196 4.90 -4.52 -8.26
CA GLY A 196 4.06 -5.68 -8.00
C GLY A 196 2.61 -5.30 -7.69
N PRO A 197 1.69 -6.28 -7.70
CA PRO A 197 0.27 -6.03 -7.50
C PRO A 197 -0.02 -5.25 -6.21
N GLY A 198 -0.86 -4.20 -6.33
CA GLY A 198 -1.27 -3.30 -5.26
C GLY A 198 -0.17 -2.43 -4.65
N MET A 199 0.96 -2.33 -5.34
CA MET A 199 1.97 -1.30 -5.10
C MET A 199 1.90 -0.24 -6.20
N TYR A 200 2.57 0.87 -5.97
CA TYR A 200 2.62 1.98 -6.93
C TYR A 200 4.01 2.57 -7.02
N CYS A 201 4.27 3.26 -8.12
CA CYS A 201 5.52 3.94 -8.31
C CYS A 201 5.51 5.29 -7.59
N GLY A 202 5.87 5.26 -6.31
CA GLY A 202 5.96 6.44 -5.46
C GLY A 202 7.36 7.03 -5.44
N ILE A 203 7.48 8.24 -4.89
CA ILE A 203 8.75 8.92 -4.68
C ILE A 203 9.12 8.83 -3.21
N ALA A 204 10.33 8.37 -2.91
CA ALA A 204 10.86 8.32 -1.56
C ALA A 204 12.24 8.98 -1.47
N ARG A 205 12.61 9.42 -0.27
CA ARG A 205 13.98 9.90 -0.01
C ARG A 205 14.98 8.74 -0.12
N ALA A 206 16.09 9.02 -0.78
CA ALA A 206 17.27 8.15 -0.80
C ALA A 206 18.29 8.67 0.24
N PRO A 207 18.94 7.78 1.01
CA PRO A 207 19.88 8.19 2.05
C PRO A 207 21.21 8.72 1.52
N ASN A 208 21.48 8.58 0.21
CA ASN A 208 22.72 9.03 -0.39
C ASN A 208 22.78 10.56 -0.56
N PRO A 209 23.94 11.19 -0.30
CA PRO A 209 24.15 12.59 -0.63
C PRO A 209 24.17 12.85 -2.14
N ILE A 210 23.89 14.10 -2.53
CA ILE A 210 24.08 14.57 -3.91
C ILE A 210 25.50 15.14 -4.04
N CYS A 211 26.29 14.62 -4.97
CA CYS A 211 27.68 15.09 -5.11
C CYS A 211 27.73 16.59 -5.48
N GLY A 212 28.42 17.40 -4.67
CA GLY A 212 28.56 18.85 -4.87
C GLY A 212 27.34 19.67 -4.44
N ASN A 213 26.37 19.06 -3.75
CA ASN A 213 25.24 19.76 -3.14
C ASN A 213 24.98 19.17 -1.74
N GLU A 214 26.01 19.19 -0.90
CA GLU A 214 25.99 18.58 0.43
C GLU A 214 25.02 19.30 1.39
N ASP A 215 24.67 20.56 1.13
CA ASP A 215 23.71 21.34 1.92
C ASP A 215 22.29 20.76 1.88
N LYS A 216 21.96 19.98 0.84
CA LYS A 216 20.70 19.24 0.72
C LYS A 216 20.73 17.88 1.40
N CYS A 217 21.72 17.59 2.23
CA CYS A 217 21.69 16.41 3.06
C CYS A 217 21.24 16.73 4.47
N ASN A 218 19.93 16.60 4.71
CA ASN A 218 19.42 16.67 6.08
C ASN A 218 20.00 15.50 6.90
N PRO A 219 20.70 15.77 8.03
CA PRO A 219 21.40 14.74 8.81
C PRO A 219 20.47 13.71 9.46
N ASN A 220 19.16 13.98 9.51
CA ASN A 220 18.17 13.01 9.99
C ASN A 220 17.80 11.95 8.95
N PHE A 221 18.12 12.17 7.67
CA PHE A 221 17.72 11.29 6.57
C PHE A 221 18.91 10.80 5.74
N CYS A 222 19.92 11.63 5.58
CA CYS A 222 21.13 11.27 4.87
C CYS A 222 22.10 10.49 5.73
N ASP A 223 22.75 9.52 5.11
CA ASP A 223 23.91 8.84 5.65
C ASP A 223 25.15 9.29 4.87
N ASP A 224 25.91 10.25 5.43
CA ASP A 224 27.15 10.77 4.84
C ASP A 224 28.25 9.70 4.71
N SER A 225 28.07 8.51 5.30
CA SER A 225 28.97 7.37 5.06
C SER A 225 28.72 6.69 3.72
N LEU A 226 27.55 6.90 3.11
CA LEU A 226 27.22 6.39 1.79
C LEU A 226 27.90 7.23 0.69
N PRO A 227 28.29 6.60 -0.43
CA PRO A 227 28.81 7.34 -1.57
C PRO A 227 27.75 8.31 -2.10
N CYS A 228 28.15 9.55 -2.38
CA CYS A 228 27.28 10.50 -3.04
C CYS A 228 26.94 10.03 -4.47
N ILE A 229 25.75 10.39 -4.94
CA ILE A 229 25.30 10.15 -6.31
C ILE A 229 25.45 11.45 -7.11
N ALA A 230 26.19 11.39 -8.21
CA ALA A 230 26.35 12.54 -9.10
C ALA A 230 25.09 12.72 -9.96
N PRO A 231 24.65 13.96 -10.27
CA PRO A 231 23.50 14.18 -11.15
C PRO A 231 23.58 13.49 -12.51
N ALA A 232 24.79 13.27 -13.04
CA ALA A 232 25.01 12.53 -14.28
C ALA A 232 24.67 11.03 -14.18
N ASP A 233 24.63 10.48 -12.97
CA ASP A 233 24.35 9.07 -12.69
C ASP A 233 22.88 8.83 -12.28
N PHE A 234 22.04 9.88 -12.24
CA PHE A 234 20.65 9.76 -11.75
C PHE A 234 19.78 8.76 -12.52
N ASN A 235 20.09 8.54 -13.79
CA ASN A 235 19.38 7.61 -14.68
C ASN A 235 20.23 6.40 -15.08
N LYS A 236 21.37 6.19 -14.40
CA LYS A 236 22.30 5.11 -14.74
C LYS A 236 21.76 3.78 -14.20
N ASP A 237 21.97 2.71 -14.97
CA ASP A 237 21.60 1.34 -14.59
C ASP A 237 20.11 1.18 -14.20
N GLY A 238 19.23 1.98 -14.81
CA GLY A 238 17.78 1.93 -14.58
C GLY A 238 17.31 2.68 -13.33
N ALA A 239 18.21 3.36 -12.62
CA ALA A 239 17.86 4.20 -11.48
C ALA A 239 16.98 5.39 -11.90
N THR A 240 16.22 5.90 -10.94
CA THR A 240 15.22 6.97 -11.14
C THR A 240 15.42 8.09 -10.13
N TYR A 241 16.68 8.46 -9.90
CA TYR A 241 17.01 9.49 -8.96
C TYR A 241 16.63 10.87 -9.49
N GLN A 242 16.22 11.74 -8.57
CA GLN A 242 15.97 13.14 -8.86
C GLN A 242 16.32 14.00 -7.65
N GLU A 243 16.68 15.24 -7.91
CA GLU A 243 16.97 16.19 -6.84
C GLU A 243 15.65 16.58 -6.15
N GLY A 244 15.61 16.44 -4.83
CA GLY A 244 14.52 16.93 -4.00
C GLY A 244 14.81 18.32 -3.42
N PRO A 245 13.84 18.86 -2.65
CA PRO A 245 14.02 20.11 -1.93
C PRO A 245 15.10 19.97 -0.84
N ILE A 246 15.10 18.86 -0.10
CA ILE A 246 15.97 18.66 1.08
C ILE A 246 16.73 17.32 1.11
N ALA A 247 16.68 16.54 0.03
CA ALA A 247 17.32 15.24 -0.09
C ALA A 247 17.41 14.79 -1.56
N LEU A 248 18.17 13.72 -1.81
CA LEU A 248 18.03 12.93 -3.03
C LEU A 248 16.72 12.15 -2.98
N LEU A 249 15.95 12.16 -4.06
CA LEU A 249 14.72 11.39 -4.21
C LEU A 249 14.92 10.26 -5.20
N ARG A 250 14.14 9.20 -5.08
CA ARG A 250 14.17 8.02 -5.96
C ARG A 250 12.76 7.48 -6.12
N ASN A 251 12.38 7.08 -7.34
CA ASN A 251 11.12 6.38 -7.53
C ASN A 251 11.26 4.93 -7.07
N GLN A 252 10.34 4.48 -6.24
CA GLN A 252 10.36 3.15 -5.62
C GLN A 252 8.95 2.57 -5.65
N CYS A 253 8.88 1.24 -5.68
CA CYS A 253 7.60 0.56 -5.52
C CYS A 253 7.19 0.60 -4.05
N LEU A 254 6.20 1.44 -3.76
CA LEU A 254 5.67 1.67 -2.42
C LEU A 254 4.33 0.95 -2.23
N LYS A 255 4.03 0.52 -1.01
CA LYS A 255 2.65 0.14 -0.66
C LYS A 255 1.77 1.37 -0.82
N ARG A 256 0.60 1.22 -1.45
CA ARG A 256 -0.37 2.32 -1.46
C ARG A 256 -0.77 2.63 -0.01
N GLU A 257 -0.74 3.91 0.32
CA GLU A 257 -1.17 4.47 1.60
C GLU A 257 -2.33 5.45 1.34
N PRO A 258 -3.02 5.96 2.37
CA PRO A 258 -4.04 7.00 2.17
C PRO A 258 -3.50 8.13 1.30
N CYS A 259 -4.30 8.60 0.34
CA CYS A 259 -3.94 9.56 -0.70
C CYS A 259 -3.07 9.07 -1.86
N ALA A 260 -2.53 7.85 -1.83
CA ALA A 260 -1.89 7.27 -3.02
C ALA A 260 -2.90 7.22 -4.18
N PRO A 261 -2.52 7.54 -5.43
CA PRO A 261 -3.44 7.47 -6.56
C PRO A 261 -3.98 6.04 -6.73
N CYS A 262 -5.11 5.86 -7.42
CA CYS A 262 -5.62 4.55 -7.82
C CYS A 262 -6.53 4.68 -9.05
N GLU A 263 -6.69 3.60 -9.79
CA GLU A 263 -7.68 3.47 -10.86
C GLU A 263 -8.92 2.72 -10.38
N ASP A 264 -8.74 1.68 -9.56
CA ASP A 264 -9.82 0.85 -9.02
C ASP A 264 -9.51 0.29 -7.61
N ASN A 265 -10.41 -0.52 -7.05
CA ASN A 265 -10.23 -1.07 -5.70
C ASN A 265 -9.08 -2.09 -5.60
N ALA A 266 -8.66 -2.71 -6.71
CA ALA A 266 -7.58 -3.68 -6.73
C ALA A 266 -6.25 -3.01 -6.36
N ASP A 267 -6.07 -1.76 -6.78
CA ASP A 267 -4.90 -0.95 -6.44
C ASP A 267 -4.70 -0.79 -4.93
N CYS A 268 -5.80 -0.64 -4.18
CA CYS A 268 -5.76 -0.41 -2.74
C CYS A 268 -5.84 -1.72 -1.92
N SER A 269 -5.95 -2.87 -2.58
CA SER A 269 -6.29 -4.16 -1.96
C SER A 269 -5.18 -4.78 -1.09
N VAL A 270 -3.93 -4.33 -1.23
CA VAL A 270 -2.82 -4.78 -0.36
C VAL A 270 -3.12 -4.52 1.11
N ARG A 271 -3.93 -3.49 1.39
CA ARG A 271 -4.47 -3.24 2.72
C ARG A 271 -5.96 -3.55 2.73
N PRO A 272 -6.43 -4.47 3.59
CA PRO A 272 -7.84 -4.86 3.62
C PRO A 272 -8.74 -3.69 4.04
N ASP A 273 -8.22 -2.73 4.78
CA ASP A 273 -8.91 -1.55 5.28
C ASP A 273 -8.94 -0.38 4.30
N MET A 274 -8.52 -0.54 3.03
CA MET A 274 -8.52 0.53 2.04
C MET A 274 -9.41 0.24 0.82
N ALA A 275 -9.90 1.31 0.21
CA ALA A 275 -10.61 1.30 -1.07
C ALA A 275 -10.20 2.48 -1.94
N CYS A 276 -10.43 2.37 -3.24
CA CYS A 276 -10.22 3.47 -4.18
C CYS A 276 -11.47 4.36 -4.21
N VAL A 277 -11.31 5.62 -3.80
CA VAL A 277 -12.40 6.58 -3.67
C VAL A 277 -12.13 7.82 -4.51
N THR A 278 -13.19 8.50 -4.92
CA THR A 278 -13.08 9.80 -5.59
C THR A 278 -13.01 10.92 -4.55
N LEU A 279 -11.90 11.64 -4.50
CA LEU A 279 -11.72 12.83 -3.68
C LEU A 279 -11.46 14.04 -4.60
N GLY A 280 -12.46 14.91 -4.75
CA GLY A 280 -12.40 16.00 -5.71
C GLY A 280 -12.42 15.48 -7.15
N GLU A 281 -11.36 15.73 -7.91
CA GLU A 281 -11.19 15.27 -9.30
C GLU A 281 -10.26 14.05 -9.41
N GLU A 282 -9.72 13.56 -8.30
CA GLU A 282 -8.74 12.47 -8.27
C GLU A 282 -9.34 11.19 -7.67
N HIS A 283 -8.79 10.06 -8.08
CA HIS A 283 -9.03 8.75 -7.48
C HIS A 283 -7.84 8.40 -6.60
N VAL A 284 -8.12 8.15 -5.31
CA VAL A 284 -7.09 7.89 -4.31
C VAL A 284 -7.49 6.74 -3.39
N CYS A 285 -6.49 6.01 -2.89
CA CYS A 285 -6.72 5.07 -1.82
C CYS A 285 -7.10 5.82 -0.54
N ALA A 286 -8.16 5.38 0.11
CA ALA A 286 -8.59 5.89 1.40
C ALA A 286 -8.84 4.72 2.36
N LYS A 287 -8.50 4.93 3.63
CA LYS A 287 -8.82 3.98 4.69
C LYS A 287 -10.32 4.03 4.98
N THR A 288 -10.94 2.89 5.18
CA THR A 288 -12.33 2.76 5.65
C THR A 288 -12.44 3.18 7.12
N CYS A 289 -13.57 3.77 7.51
CA CYS A 289 -13.82 4.21 8.89
C CYS A 289 -15.30 4.17 9.25
N ALA A 290 -15.56 3.99 10.54
CA ALA A 290 -16.87 4.19 11.15
C ALA A 290 -16.96 5.57 11.84
N ASP A 291 -15.85 6.01 12.44
CA ASP A 291 -15.71 7.34 13.06
C ASP A 291 -14.26 7.85 12.97
N ASP A 292 -14.02 9.06 13.49
CA ASP A 292 -12.72 9.73 13.40
C ASP A 292 -11.58 8.98 14.10
N ASP A 293 -11.87 8.13 15.10
CA ASP A 293 -10.84 7.38 15.83
C ASP A 293 -10.25 6.25 14.96
N ASP A 294 -10.93 5.86 13.89
CA ASP A 294 -10.42 4.91 12.90
C ASP A 294 -9.41 5.56 11.93
N CYS A 295 -9.34 6.89 11.88
CA CYS A 295 -8.52 7.62 10.91
C CYS A 295 -7.14 8.00 11.48
N PRO A 296 -6.09 8.08 10.63
CA PRO A 296 -4.86 8.75 11.03
C PRO A 296 -5.13 10.20 11.46
N ASN A 297 -4.28 10.78 12.29
CA ASN A 297 -4.52 12.09 12.93
C ASN A 297 -4.77 13.23 11.92
N ASP A 298 -4.17 13.15 10.74
CA ASP A 298 -4.28 14.09 9.63
C ASP A 298 -5.51 13.88 8.72
N PHE A 299 -6.33 12.89 9.06
CA PHE A 299 -7.55 12.54 8.38
C PHE A 299 -8.75 12.65 9.34
N PHE A 300 -9.94 12.72 8.78
CA PHE A 300 -11.20 12.59 9.51
C PHE A 300 -12.12 11.64 8.74
N CYS A 301 -13.07 11.04 9.46
CA CYS A 301 -14.01 10.11 8.88
C CYS A 301 -15.20 10.86 8.29
N VAL A 302 -15.38 10.75 6.97
CA VAL A 302 -16.63 11.16 6.35
C VAL A 302 -17.64 10.03 6.58
N VAL A 303 -18.32 10.02 7.72
CA VAL A 303 -19.18 8.90 8.17
C VAL A 303 -20.19 8.45 7.12
N ASP A 304 -20.80 9.38 6.37
CA ASP A 304 -21.75 9.05 5.31
C ASP A 304 -21.10 8.32 4.12
N ALA A 305 -19.81 8.55 3.88
CA ALA A 305 -19.03 7.87 2.86
C ALA A 305 -18.32 6.62 3.41
N GLY A 306 -18.01 6.58 4.71
CA GLY A 306 -17.28 5.49 5.37
C GLY A 306 -15.77 5.46 5.08
N PHE A 307 -15.17 6.62 4.76
CA PHE A 307 -13.75 6.72 4.43
C PHE A 307 -13.06 7.91 5.11
N CYS A 308 -11.80 7.69 5.48
CA CYS A 308 -10.88 8.70 5.98
C CYS A 308 -10.42 9.59 4.84
N VAL A 309 -10.68 10.89 4.95
CA VAL A 309 -10.19 11.89 4.00
C VAL A 309 -9.28 12.89 4.72
N PRO A 310 -8.29 13.49 4.04
CA PRO A 310 -7.43 14.49 4.65
C PRO A 310 -8.25 15.62 5.25
N ARG A 311 -7.84 16.15 6.41
CA ARG A 311 -8.48 17.34 7.02
C ARG A 311 -8.40 18.58 6.13
N SER A 312 -7.38 18.66 5.27
CA SER A 312 -7.27 19.68 4.21
C SER A 312 -8.35 19.55 3.11
N GLY A 313 -9.07 18.43 3.06
CA GLY A 313 -10.05 18.07 2.02
C GLY A 313 -9.42 17.64 0.69
N GLN A 314 -8.09 17.65 0.57
CA GLN A 314 -7.37 17.30 -0.66
C GLN A 314 -6.08 16.54 -0.33
N CYS A 315 -5.77 15.56 -1.17
CA CYS A 315 -4.55 14.74 -1.06
C CYS A 315 -3.30 15.42 -1.61
N LYS A 316 -3.47 16.37 -2.52
CA LYS A 316 -2.38 17.20 -3.04
C LYS A 316 -2.51 18.61 -2.52
N PRO A 317 -1.42 19.19 -2.02
CA PRO A 317 -1.42 20.59 -1.63
C PRO A 317 -1.57 21.50 -2.86
N PRO A 318 -2.12 22.70 -2.68
CA PRO A 318 -2.01 23.76 -3.67
C PRO A 318 -0.53 24.16 -3.89
N PRO A 319 -0.18 24.70 -5.06
CA PRO A 319 1.20 25.12 -5.36
C PRO A 319 1.66 26.34 -4.53
N THR A 320 0.72 27.08 -3.95
CA THR A 320 0.96 28.18 -3.01
C THR A 320 0.21 27.89 -1.73
N ASP A 321 0.74 28.33 -0.59
CA ASP A 321 0.06 28.23 0.72
C ASP A 321 -0.20 26.78 1.16
N ASN A 322 0.79 25.92 0.98
CA ASN A 322 0.69 24.50 1.26
C ASN A 322 1.03 24.08 2.70
N PHE A 323 1.25 25.03 3.60
CA PHE A 323 1.56 24.72 4.99
C PHE A 323 0.50 23.80 5.61
N CYS A 324 0.93 22.71 6.23
CA CYS A 324 0.04 21.75 6.88
C CYS A 324 -0.99 21.04 5.97
N TYR A 325 -0.76 21.01 4.66
CA TYR A 325 -1.46 20.10 3.77
C TYR A 325 -0.87 18.69 3.82
N SER A 326 -1.73 17.67 3.71
CA SER A 326 -1.32 16.28 3.53
C SER A 326 -0.45 16.11 2.28
N CYS A 327 0.52 15.20 2.36
CA CYS A 327 1.44 14.88 1.27
C CYS A 327 1.89 13.42 1.37
N LEU A 328 2.23 12.82 0.24
CA LEU A 328 2.86 11.50 0.19
C LEU A 328 4.38 11.63 0.13
N ASN A 329 4.87 12.63 -0.60
CA ASN A 329 6.29 12.81 -0.87
C ASN A 329 6.66 14.29 -1.04
N ASP A 330 7.97 14.55 -1.06
CA ASP A 330 8.54 15.90 -1.13
C ASP A 330 8.09 16.70 -2.36
N LEU A 331 7.83 16.05 -3.49
CA LEU A 331 7.39 16.74 -4.70
C LEU A 331 5.91 17.14 -4.69
N ASP A 332 5.11 16.60 -3.77
CA ASP A 332 3.75 17.08 -3.58
C ASP A 332 3.80 18.51 -3.02
N CYS A 333 4.70 18.74 -2.06
CA CYS A 333 4.86 20.02 -1.37
C CYS A 333 5.64 21.07 -2.16
N GLY A 334 6.33 20.70 -3.23
CA GLY A 334 7.28 21.62 -3.81
C GLY A 334 8.09 21.06 -4.95
N ASN A 335 8.89 21.93 -5.55
CA ASN A 335 9.88 21.50 -6.52
C ASN A 335 11.27 21.48 -5.88
N ALA A 336 12.24 20.87 -6.57
CA ALA A 336 13.62 20.79 -6.11
C ALA A 336 14.28 22.14 -5.78
N SER A 337 13.73 23.27 -6.22
CA SER A 337 14.32 24.61 -6.01
C SER A 337 13.82 25.32 -4.75
N ASN A 338 12.77 24.80 -4.10
CA ASN A 338 12.31 25.31 -2.81
C ASN A 338 12.83 24.42 -1.67
N ALA A 339 12.63 24.86 -0.43
CA ALA A 339 12.96 24.07 0.75
C ALA A 339 11.72 23.43 1.39
N ILE A 340 10.60 23.39 0.64
CA ILE A 340 9.34 22.84 1.10
C ILE A 340 9.35 21.34 0.85
N ALA A 341 9.19 20.56 1.91
CA ALA A 341 9.25 19.11 1.87
C ALA A 341 8.05 18.50 2.60
N CYS A 342 7.79 17.22 2.32
CA CYS A 342 6.79 16.45 3.05
C CYS A 342 7.44 15.90 4.31
N VAL A 343 7.09 16.44 5.47
CA VAL A 343 7.67 16.01 6.76
C VAL A 343 6.70 15.10 7.48
N GLU A 344 7.22 14.01 8.03
CA GLU A 344 6.48 13.16 8.95
C GLU A 344 6.66 13.69 10.37
N THR A 345 5.55 13.85 11.08
CA THR A 345 5.51 14.34 12.44
C THR A 345 5.64 13.19 13.43
N ASN A 346 5.89 13.50 14.71
CA ASN A 346 5.94 12.47 15.76
C ASN A 346 4.61 11.74 15.96
N ALA A 347 3.51 12.29 15.45
CA ALA A 347 2.18 11.70 15.48
C ALA A 347 1.86 10.86 14.23
N GLY A 348 2.83 10.64 13.34
CA GLY A 348 2.68 9.91 12.08
C GLY A 348 1.94 10.68 10.99
N GLN A 349 1.58 11.94 11.22
CA GLN A 349 1.00 12.80 10.19
C GLN A 349 2.08 13.20 9.18
N ARG A 350 1.71 13.26 7.90
CA ARG A 350 2.56 13.86 6.88
C ARG A 350 2.03 15.22 6.46
N ALA A 351 2.90 16.22 6.48
CA ALA A 351 2.53 17.59 6.19
C ALA A 351 3.59 18.32 5.38
N CYS A 352 3.17 19.23 4.51
CA CYS A 352 4.10 20.13 3.84
C CYS A 352 4.64 21.20 4.81
N PHE A 353 5.96 21.32 4.84
CA PHE A 353 6.68 22.27 5.69
C PHE A 353 7.84 22.91 4.92
N ASP A 354 7.95 24.23 4.97
CA ASP A 354 9.08 24.95 4.36
C ASP A 354 10.26 25.01 5.33
N ASN A 355 11.30 24.25 5.04
CA ASN A 355 12.54 24.24 5.81
C ASN A 355 13.35 25.51 5.61
N SER A 356 13.05 26.31 4.58
CA SER A 356 13.68 27.61 4.42
C SER A 356 13.12 28.62 5.39
N PHE A 357 11.91 28.43 5.96
CA PHE A 357 11.25 29.43 6.82
C PHE A 357 12.26 30.00 7.83
N PRO A 358 12.74 31.23 7.57
CA PRO A 358 13.60 31.93 8.49
C PRO A 358 12.86 33.16 9.02
N ASP A 359 11.52 33.16 8.94
CA ASP A 359 10.75 34.33 9.29
C ASP A 359 10.79 34.47 10.80
N THR A 360 11.48 35.54 11.20
CA THR A 360 11.39 36.05 12.54
C THR A 360 9.94 36.43 12.77
N CYS A 361 9.18 35.57 13.42
CA CYS A 361 7.82 35.86 13.82
C CYS A 361 7.85 36.62 15.15
N THR A 362 6.87 37.49 15.38
CA THR A 362 6.62 38.05 16.71
C THR A 362 5.40 37.41 17.35
N THR A 363 4.49 36.93 16.52
CA THR A 363 3.24 36.27 16.88
C THR A 363 2.93 35.16 15.88
N ASP A 364 2.00 34.26 16.22
CA ASP A 364 1.54 33.20 15.32
C ASP A 364 0.95 33.76 14.01
N ASP A 365 0.34 34.94 14.02
CA ASP A 365 -0.21 35.59 12.81
C ASP A 365 0.85 35.90 11.75
N ASP A 366 2.14 35.95 12.14
CA ASP A 366 3.26 36.12 11.20
C ASP A 366 3.63 34.80 10.49
N CYS A 367 3.12 33.68 10.97
CA CYS A 367 3.41 32.35 10.46
C CYS A 367 2.45 31.94 9.34
N PRO A 368 2.81 30.94 8.52
CA PRO A 368 1.96 30.47 7.43
C PRO A 368 0.62 29.95 7.94
N GLU A 369 -0.43 30.23 7.18
CA GLU A 369 -1.78 29.78 7.48
C GLU A 369 -2.02 28.38 6.89
N SER A 370 -2.61 27.48 7.69
CA SER A 370 -2.99 26.12 7.29
C SER A 370 -4.40 26.13 6.66
N PRO A 371 -4.85 25.04 6.00
CA PRO A 371 -6.21 24.99 5.43
C PRO A 371 -7.35 25.28 6.44
N SER A 372 -7.09 25.09 7.73
CA SER A 372 -8.04 25.37 8.82
C SER A 372 -8.21 26.86 9.13
N GLY A 373 -7.37 27.71 8.53
CA GLY A 373 -7.24 29.12 8.87
C GLY A 373 -6.43 29.41 10.12
N LYS A 374 -5.82 28.38 10.73
CA LYS A 374 -4.90 28.55 11.86
C LYS A 374 -3.47 28.67 11.36
N HIS A 375 -2.71 29.57 11.96
CA HIS A 375 -1.31 29.79 11.64
C HIS A 375 -0.39 28.74 12.30
N GLY A 376 0.85 28.64 11.84
CA GLY A 376 1.92 27.94 12.56
C GLY A 376 2.26 28.61 13.90
N GLU A 377 3.05 27.93 14.73
CA GLU A 377 3.45 28.43 16.05
C GLU A 377 4.71 29.29 15.93
N CYS A 378 4.68 30.48 16.52
CA CYS A 378 5.86 31.30 16.71
C CYS A 378 6.57 30.91 18.01
N LEU A 379 7.68 30.16 17.91
CA LEU A 379 8.36 29.67 19.10
C LEU A 379 9.03 30.78 19.91
N ASP A 380 8.50 31.10 21.09
CA ASP A 380 9.03 32.13 21.99
C ASP A 380 9.22 31.63 23.45
N GLU A 381 9.39 32.54 24.42
CA GLU A 381 9.57 32.18 25.83
C GLU A 381 8.33 31.52 26.47
N GLN A 382 7.14 31.73 25.91
CA GLN A 382 5.88 31.12 26.34
C GLN A 382 5.88 29.61 26.08
N GLU A 383 6.52 29.19 24.99
CA GLU A 383 6.74 27.78 24.62
C GLU A 383 8.01 27.22 25.27
N GLY A 384 8.72 28.06 26.05
CA GLY A 384 9.93 27.68 26.78
C GLY A 384 11.19 27.65 25.92
N VAL A 385 11.19 28.31 24.77
CA VAL A 385 12.37 28.42 23.90
C VAL A 385 13.29 29.53 24.40
N ASP A 386 14.56 29.20 24.62
CA ASP A 386 15.57 30.15 25.08
C ASP A 386 15.83 31.23 23.99
N PRO A 387 15.87 32.54 24.33
CA PRO A 387 16.15 33.60 23.36
C PRO A 387 17.48 33.50 22.60
N SER A 388 18.42 32.67 23.07
CA SER A 388 19.67 32.37 22.38
C SER A 388 19.58 31.15 21.44
N SER A 389 18.47 30.42 21.47
CA SER A 389 18.19 29.30 20.58
C SER A 389 18.02 29.78 19.14
N GLY A 390 18.54 28.99 18.19
CA GLY A 390 18.29 29.25 16.77
C GLY A 390 16.81 29.16 16.38
N ALA A 391 15.99 28.50 17.20
CA ALA A 391 14.54 28.35 16.99
C ALA A 391 13.69 29.50 17.55
N TYR A 392 14.29 30.41 18.34
CA TYR A 392 13.56 31.53 18.95
C TYR A 392 13.03 32.50 17.89
N HIS A 393 11.77 32.90 18.03
CA HIS A 393 11.01 33.67 17.06
C HIS A 393 11.03 33.05 15.66
N ARG A 394 10.82 31.74 15.54
CA ARG A 394 10.66 31.09 14.22
C ARG A 394 9.34 30.35 14.14
N CYS A 395 8.77 30.35 12.94
CA CYS A 395 7.57 29.60 12.64
C CYS A 395 7.86 28.11 12.55
N TYR A 396 7.10 27.33 13.30
CA TYR A 396 7.13 25.86 13.29
C TYR A 396 5.72 25.31 13.10
N LEU A 397 5.63 23.99 12.91
CA LEU A 397 4.38 23.27 13.14
C LEU A 397 3.88 23.57 14.57
N PRO A 398 2.56 23.53 14.81
CA PRO A 398 2.00 23.67 16.15
C PRO A 398 2.56 22.67 17.16
N PHE A 399 2.88 23.14 18.38
CA PHE A 399 3.36 22.29 19.46
C PHE A 399 2.21 21.87 20.39
N PHE A 400 2.03 20.57 20.56
CA PHE A 400 1.04 20.01 21.45
C PHE A 400 1.71 19.50 22.72
N PRO A 401 1.60 20.22 23.85
CA PRO A 401 2.37 19.90 25.07
C PRO A 401 1.92 18.59 25.74
N GLY A 402 0.69 18.15 25.51
CA GLY A 402 0.17 16.87 26.02
C GLY A 402 0.97 15.67 25.49
N PRO A 403 0.99 15.47 24.15
CA PRO A 403 1.82 14.44 23.52
C PRO A 403 3.31 14.83 23.44
N GLY A 404 3.65 16.11 23.56
CA GLY A 404 5.02 16.60 23.34
C GLY A 404 5.45 16.50 21.87
N SER A 405 4.50 16.67 20.95
CA SER A 405 4.70 16.54 19.50
C SER A 405 4.50 17.87 18.78
N PHE A 406 5.14 17.99 17.63
CA PHE A 406 4.84 19.00 16.63
C PHE A 406 3.94 18.36 15.59
N GLU A 407 2.74 18.88 15.37
CA GLU A 407 1.77 18.34 14.40
C GLU A 407 0.89 19.47 13.88
N CYS A 408 0.24 19.27 12.73
CA CYS A 408 -0.71 20.25 12.25
C CYS A 408 -1.99 20.23 13.08
N TRP A 409 -2.75 21.31 12.98
CA TRP A 409 -4.00 21.44 13.71
C TRP A 409 -4.98 20.32 13.38
N GLN A 410 -5.40 19.61 14.42
CA GLN A 410 -6.58 18.75 14.39
C GLN A 410 -7.79 19.67 14.53
N ASP A 411 -8.58 19.84 13.48
CA ASP A 411 -9.84 20.61 13.54
C ASP A 411 -10.98 19.86 14.22
#